data_AF-A0A0A0NP55-F1
#
_entry.id   AF-A0A0A0NP55-F1
#
_cell.length_a   1.000
_cell.length_b   1.000
_cell.length_c   1.000
_cell.angle_alpha   90.00
_cell.angle_beta   90.00
_cell.angle_gamma   90.00
#
_symmetry.space_group_name_H-M   'P 1'
#
loop_
_entity.id
_entity.type
_entity.pdbx_description
1 polymer ?
#
loop_
_entity_poly.entity_id
_entity_poly.type
_entity_poly.pdbx_seq_one_letter_code
_entity_poly.pdbx_strand_id
1 'polypeptide(L)'
;MTRTPYDTFLSDQTLATARDAATDPHTVPVAITAPNGEQCSWCECPDGPDSPHNQRGYRCPGCPQPAAAVVSVHARPVLRYDFPACDRHQTDIIASVVRTVGGRL
;
A
#
# COMPACT_ATOMS: atom_id res chain seq x y z
N MET A 1 10.78 -0.25 13.47
CA MET A 1 12.20 -0.07 13.09
C MET A 1 12.31 1.19 12.24
N THR A 2 13.39 1.95 12.40
CA THR A 2 13.66 3.17 11.59
C THR A 2 14.51 2.80 10.39
N ARG A 3 14.29 3.41 9.22
CA ARG A 3 15.09 3.13 8.01
C ARG A 3 16.56 3.49 8.23
N THR A 4 17.46 2.68 7.67
CA THR A 4 18.88 3.05 7.53
C THR A 4 19.08 4.02 6.35
N PRO A 5 20.22 4.73 6.27
CA PRO A 5 20.53 5.54 5.08
C PRO A 5 20.54 4.74 3.78
N TYR A 6 20.97 3.47 3.82
CA TYR A 6 20.94 2.59 2.66
C TYR A 6 19.50 2.23 2.25
N ASP A 7 18.63 1.93 3.22
CA ASP A 7 17.21 1.68 2.95
C ASP A 7 16.52 2.90 2.35
N THR A 8 16.85 4.09 2.85
CA THR A 8 16.36 5.36 2.28
C THR A 8 16.79 5.51 0.84
N PHE A 9 18.09 5.33 0.55
CA PHE A 9 18.59 5.40 -0.82
C PHE A 9 17.87 4.43 -1.77
N LEU A 10 17.72 3.16 -1.38
CA LEU A 10 17.01 2.17 -2.19
C LEU A 10 15.52 2.50 -2.36
N SER A 11 14.89 2.99 -1.30
CA SER A 11 13.47 3.38 -1.32
C SER A 11 13.26 4.57 -2.27
N ASP A 12 14.13 5.58 -2.23
CA ASP A 12 14.06 6.75 -3.10
C ASP A 12 14.24 6.38 -4.58
N GLN A 13 15.22 5.52 -4.89
CA GLN A 13 15.42 5.00 -6.25
C GLN A 13 14.21 4.21 -6.76
N THR A 14 13.61 3.39 -5.89
CA THR A 14 12.42 2.59 -6.21
C THR A 14 11.20 3.48 -6.48
N LEU A 15 10.98 4.50 -5.64
CA LEU A 15 9.89 5.47 -5.81
C LEU A 15 10.09 6.35 -7.03
N ALA A 16 11.32 6.78 -7.33
CA ALA A 16 11.64 7.53 -8.53
C ALA A 16 11.30 6.71 -9.80
N THR A 17 11.72 5.45 -9.84
CA THR A 17 11.43 4.54 -10.95
C THR A 17 9.93 4.34 -11.15
N ALA A 18 9.18 4.11 -10.06
CA ALA A 18 7.72 3.96 -10.12
C ALA A 18 7.02 5.25 -10.58
N ARG A 19 7.50 6.41 -10.13
CA ARG A 19 6.99 7.72 -10.55
C ARG A 19 7.17 7.93 -12.05
N ASP A 20 8.35 7.60 -12.58
CA ASP A 20 8.66 7.79 -13.99
C ASP A 20 7.84 6.83 -14.86
N ALA A 21 7.64 5.58 -14.43
CA ALA A 21 6.73 4.65 -15.08
C ALA A 21 5.28 5.16 -15.10
N ALA A 22 4.83 5.84 -14.04
CA ALA A 22 3.47 6.37 -13.94
C ALA A 22 3.17 7.53 -14.91
N THR A 23 4.15 7.96 -15.72
CA THR A 23 3.93 8.89 -16.83
C THR A 23 3.12 8.26 -17.96
N ASP A 24 3.18 6.93 -18.10
CA ASP A 24 2.31 6.18 -19.02
C ASP A 24 0.91 6.02 -18.40
N PRO A 25 -0.15 6.62 -19.00
CA PRO A 25 -1.51 6.53 -18.48
C PRO A 25 -2.12 5.12 -18.55
N HIS A 26 -1.47 4.16 -19.21
CA HIS A 26 -1.90 2.77 -19.29
C HIS A 26 -1.28 1.88 -18.21
N THR A 27 -0.48 2.44 -17.32
CA THR A 27 0.17 1.70 -16.22
C THR A 27 -0.26 2.23 -14.86
N VAL A 28 -0.24 1.33 -13.87
CA VAL A 28 -0.39 1.69 -12.45
C VAL A 28 0.78 1.06 -11.69
N PRO A 29 1.92 1.76 -11.57
CA PRO A 29 3.09 1.22 -10.90
C PRO A 29 2.85 1.05 -9.40
N VAL A 30 3.36 -0.08 -8.88
CA VAL A 30 3.39 -0.37 -7.44
C VAL A 30 4.85 -0.45 -7.01
N ALA A 31 5.21 0.34 -6.01
CA ALA A 31 6.54 0.39 -5.43
C ALA A 31 6.48 -0.19 -4.01
N ILE A 32 7.40 -1.10 -3.66
CA ILE A 32 7.47 -1.68 -2.31
C ILE A 32 8.78 -1.22 -1.70
N THR A 33 8.70 -0.49 -0.57
CA THR A 33 9.86 0.12 0.08
C THR A 33 9.95 -0.29 1.55
N ALA A 34 11.14 -0.11 2.15
CA ALA A 34 11.32 -0.37 3.58
C ALA A 34 10.37 0.50 4.41
N PRO A 35 9.94 0.10 5.62
CA PRO A 35 9.15 0.94 6.52
C PRO A 35 10.06 1.87 7.33
N ASN A 36 9.55 3.03 7.74
CA ASN A 36 10.18 3.97 8.67
C ASN A 36 9.43 4.08 10.01
N GLY A 37 9.13 2.94 10.61
CA GLY A 37 8.55 2.86 11.94
C GLY A 37 7.02 2.99 11.97
N GLU A 38 6.37 3.01 10.82
CA GLU A 38 4.91 3.01 10.72
C GLU A 38 4.31 1.69 11.23
N GLN A 39 3.03 1.74 11.59
CA GLN A 39 2.21 0.57 11.86
C GLN A 39 1.44 0.17 10.59
N CYS A 40 1.10 -1.11 10.47
CA CYS A 40 0.29 -1.60 9.38
C CYS A 40 -1.06 -0.88 9.32
N SER A 41 -1.36 -0.22 8.21
CA SER A 41 -2.61 0.52 8.01
C SER A 41 -3.75 -0.35 7.49
N TRP A 42 -3.44 -1.56 7.01
CA TRP A 42 -4.43 -2.53 6.54
C TRP A 42 -5.09 -3.27 7.70
N CYS A 43 -6.33 -3.74 7.51
CA CYS A 43 -7.03 -4.48 8.54
C CYS A 43 -7.77 -5.71 8.01
N GLU A 44 -7.97 -6.69 8.89
CA GLU A 44 -8.54 -8.01 8.58
C GLU A 44 -10.08 -8.02 8.66
N CYS A 45 -10.74 -6.99 8.14
CA CYS A 45 -12.18 -7.08 8.07
C CYS A 45 -12.60 -8.01 6.94
N PRO A 46 -13.61 -8.87 7.14
CA PRO A 46 -14.16 -9.66 6.05
C PRO A 46 -14.66 -8.72 4.96
N ASP A 47 -14.23 -8.95 3.72
CA ASP A 47 -14.76 -8.27 2.55
C ASP A 47 -16.12 -8.86 2.19
N GLY A 48 -17.13 -8.02 1.95
CA GLY A 48 -18.47 -8.46 1.56
C GLY A 48 -19.61 -7.61 2.11
N PRO A 49 -20.87 -7.93 1.77
CA PRO A 49 -22.04 -7.19 2.24
C PRO A 49 -22.20 -7.22 3.76
N ASP A 50 -21.72 -8.28 4.42
CA ASP A 50 -21.76 -8.43 5.88
C ASP A 50 -20.52 -7.84 6.57
N SER A 51 -19.65 -7.17 5.82
CA SER A 51 -18.46 -6.53 6.39
C SER A 51 -18.84 -5.53 7.48
N PRO A 52 -18.14 -5.50 8.63
CA PRO A 52 -18.35 -4.46 9.64
C PRO A 52 -18.08 -3.05 9.09
N HIS A 53 -17.31 -2.91 8.01
CA HIS A 53 -17.11 -1.64 7.31
C HIS A 53 -18.37 -1.03 6.71
N ASN A 54 -19.40 -1.82 6.45
CA ASN A 54 -20.68 -1.32 5.94
C ASN A 54 -21.54 -0.69 7.06
N GLN A 55 -21.12 -0.83 8.32
CA GLN A 55 -21.82 -0.25 9.47
C GLN A 55 -21.38 1.20 9.68
N ARG A 56 -22.36 2.10 9.77
CA ARG A 56 -22.11 3.52 10.02
C ARG A 56 -21.41 3.71 11.36
N GLY A 57 -20.22 4.32 11.33
CA GLY A 57 -19.44 4.63 12.53
C GLY A 57 -18.44 3.55 12.94
N TYR A 58 -18.40 2.41 12.25
CA TYR A 58 -17.34 1.42 12.45
C TYR A 58 -15.98 2.03 12.09
N ARG A 59 -15.02 1.88 12.99
CA ARG A 59 -13.61 2.21 12.77
C ARG A 59 -12.81 0.94 12.89
N CYS A 60 -12.06 0.61 11.83
CA CYS A 60 -11.16 -0.52 11.90
C CYS A 60 -10.11 -0.26 13.00
N PRO A 61 -9.84 -1.21 13.90
CA PRO A 61 -8.73 -1.07 14.85
C PRO A 61 -7.36 -1.07 14.14
N GLY A 62 -7.34 -1.31 12.83
CA GLY A 62 -6.11 -1.51 12.07
C GLY A 62 -5.51 -2.88 12.34
N CYS A 63 -4.30 -3.10 11.82
CA CYS A 63 -3.47 -4.22 12.21
C CYS A 63 -2.42 -3.69 13.20
N PRO A 64 -2.37 -4.19 14.45
CA PRO A 64 -1.47 -3.66 15.47
C PRO A 64 0.01 -4.00 15.20
N GLN A 65 0.29 -4.76 14.13
CA GLN A 65 1.64 -5.15 13.77
C GLN A 65 2.42 -3.95 13.20
N PRO A 66 3.72 -3.85 13.50
CA PRO A 66 4.60 -2.94 12.77
C PRO A 66 4.52 -3.20 11.27
N ALA A 67 4.65 -2.16 10.46
CA ALA A 67 4.83 -2.33 9.03
C ALA A 67 6.17 -3.02 8.77
N ALA A 68 6.17 -3.98 7.86
CA ALA A 68 7.34 -4.64 7.30
C ALA A 68 7.74 -4.03 5.94
N ALA A 69 6.80 -3.37 5.27
CA ALA A 69 7.01 -2.61 4.04
C ALA A 69 6.02 -1.44 3.92
N VAL A 70 6.29 -0.52 3.00
CA VAL A 70 5.32 0.46 2.51
C VAL A 70 5.03 0.16 1.05
N VAL A 71 3.77 -0.14 0.75
CA VAL A 71 3.28 -0.35 -0.60
C VAL A 71 2.76 0.98 -1.14
N SER A 72 3.45 1.53 -2.13
CA SER A 72 3.10 2.80 -2.77
C SER A 72 2.48 2.56 -4.14
N VAL A 73 1.29 3.08 -4.38
CA VAL A 73 0.58 2.99 -5.66
C VAL A 73 0.61 4.35 -6.35
N HIS A 74 1.14 4.40 -7.57
CA HIS A 74 1.19 5.62 -8.37
C HIS A 74 0.06 5.63 -9.39
N ALA A 75 -0.99 6.41 -9.14
CA ALA A 75 -2.09 6.61 -10.09
C ALA A 75 -1.71 7.59 -11.21
N ARG A 76 -0.78 8.52 -10.93
CA ARG A 76 -0.09 9.45 -11.84
C ARG A 76 1.27 9.81 -11.25
N PRO A 77 2.19 10.49 -11.96
CA PRO A 77 3.51 10.82 -11.42
C PRO A 77 3.44 11.65 -10.12
N VAL A 78 2.42 12.50 -9.97
CA VAL A 78 2.23 13.35 -8.78
C VAL A 78 1.14 12.83 -7.83
N LEU A 79 0.47 11.72 -8.17
CA LEU A 79 -0.61 11.15 -7.35
C LEU A 79 -0.19 9.76 -6.86
N ARG A 80 0.23 9.70 -5.60
CA ARG A 80 0.71 8.50 -4.92
C ARG A 80 -0.09 8.22 -3.66
N TYR A 81 -0.39 6.95 -3.42
CA TYR A 81 -1.02 6.45 -2.19
C TYR A 81 -0.08 5.48 -1.50
N ASP A 82 0.20 5.71 -0.22
CA ASP A 82 1.16 4.91 0.56
C ASP A 82 0.42 4.06 1.61
N PHE A 83 0.66 2.75 1.59
CA PHE A 83 0.04 1.77 2.48
C PHE A 83 1.12 1.02 3.27
N PRO A 84 1.47 1.47 4.48
CA PRO A 84 2.30 0.68 5.38
C PRO A 84 1.64 -0.66 5.69
N ALA A 85 2.37 -1.76 5.53
CA ALA A 85 1.84 -3.11 5.56
C ALA A 85 2.75 -4.04 6.36
N CYS A 86 2.17 -4.90 7.21
CA CYS A 86 2.89 -6.05 7.74
C CYS A 86 3.03 -7.14 6.66
N ASP A 87 3.88 -8.15 6.91
CA ASP A 87 4.20 -9.21 5.93
C ASP A 87 2.94 -9.88 5.33
N ARG A 88 1.94 -10.13 6.17
CA ARG A 88 0.66 -10.72 5.73
C ARG A 88 -0.08 -9.80 4.76
N HIS A 89 -0.28 -8.54 5.14
CA HIS A 89 -1.15 -7.62 4.40
C HIS A 89 -0.51 -7.00 3.17
N GLN A 90 0.82 -7.08 3.03
CA GLN A 90 1.49 -6.59 1.82
C GLN A 90 0.91 -7.26 0.55
N THR A 91 0.72 -8.57 0.58
CA THR A 91 0.17 -9.33 -0.56
C THR A 91 -1.30 -8.98 -0.81
N ASP A 92 -2.09 -8.79 0.26
CA ASP A 92 -3.50 -8.43 0.17
C ASP A 92 -3.71 -7.06 -0.48
N ILE A 93 -2.88 -6.08 -0.13
CA ILE A 93 -2.88 -4.75 -0.74
C ILE A 93 -2.61 -4.85 -2.25
N ILE A 94 -1.55 -5.56 -2.64
CA ILE A 94 -1.19 -5.73 -4.06
C ILE A 94 -2.33 -6.41 -4.81
N ALA A 95 -2.90 -7.47 -4.25
CA ALA A 95 -4.03 -8.17 -4.85
C ALA A 95 -5.26 -7.26 -4.99
N SER A 96 -5.54 -6.41 -3.99
CA SER A 96 -6.62 -5.42 -4.04
C SER A 96 -6.39 -4.41 -5.17
N VAL A 97 -5.19 -3.85 -5.28
CA VAL A 97 -4.82 -2.92 -6.37
C VAL A 97 -5.02 -3.56 -7.74
N VAL A 98 -4.53 -4.79 -7.93
CA VAL A 98 -4.70 -5.53 -9.20
C VAL A 98 -6.17 -5.77 -9.52
N ARG A 99 -7.01 -6.12 -8.53
CA ARG A 99 -8.46 -6.30 -8.72
C ARG A 99 -9.13 -4.99 -9.15
N THR A 100 -8.82 -3.89 -8.46
CA THR A 100 -9.38 -2.56 -8.77
C THR A 100 -8.98 -2.10 -10.17
N VAL A 101 -7.70 -2.19 -10.53
CA VAL A 101 -7.19 -1.75 -11.85
C VAL A 101 -7.69 -2.69 -12.95
N GLY A 102 -7.81 -3.98 -12.68
CA GLY A 102 -8.34 -4.99 -13.61
C GLY A 102 -9.86 -4.96 -13.78
N GLY A 103 -10.58 -4.06 -13.10
CA GLY A 103 -12.03 -3.90 -13.23
C GLY A 103 -12.85 -5.03 -12.59
N ARG A 104 -12.28 -5.79 -11.64
CA ARG A 104 -13.01 -6.80 -10.86
C ARG A 104 -13.31 -6.23 -9.48
N LEU A 105 -14.50 -5.63 -9.35
CA LEU A 105 -15.11 -5.28 -8.06
C LEU A 105 -15.86 -6.48 -7.49
#